data_AF-A0A7Y8F710-F1
#
_entry.id   AF-A0A7Y8F710-F1
#
_cell.length_a   1.000
_cell.length_b   1.000
_cell.length_c   1.000
_cell.angle_alpha   90.00
_cell.angle_beta   90.00
_cell.angle_gamma   90.00
#
_symmetry.space_group_name_H-M   'P 1'
#
loop_
_entity.id
_entity.type
_entity.pdbx_description
1 polymer ?
#
loop_
_entity_poly.entity_id
_entity_poly.type
_entity_poly.pdbx_seq_one_letter_code
_entity_poly.pdbx_strand_id
1 'polypeptide(L)'
;MSLHEDQLKLLIRTDAFTLTVTGRDLRFDAHLDLETEKRSADDWTQLFRALSHLATGKGVISVVPGKSPSEPFDVTISTAVSGDVVDDAPVFLRTLERAEGLIALAGGQRLPMTFAELADTVPDIEAASRLLLDKPPSLTFDVPISLPIQSPAELDVLLVNHLSWAGQTLAYAATGKIRRRDDSDVWGIESAEPRDIRPIPHGGFDEYIQARSAEYDMPNIISRGEDA
;
A
#
# COMPACT_ATOMS: atom_id res chain seq x y z
N MET A 1 -19.86 44.13 22.46
CA MET A 1 -18.41 43.95 22.26
C MET A 1 -18.25 42.66 21.47
N SER A 2 -18.20 42.73 20.13
CA SER A 2 -18.05 41.52 19.31
C SER A 2 -16.58 41.14 19.30
N LEU A 3 -16.27 39.97 19.87
CA LEU A 3 -15.00 39.31 19.63
C LEU A 3 -14.96 38.97 18.14
N HIS A 4 -14.02 39.55 17.40
CA HIS A 4 -13.79 39.22 16.00
C HIS A 4 -13.51 37.71 15.90
N GLU A 5 -14.30 37.00 15.10
CA GLU A 5 -14.15 35.56 14.84
C GLU A 5 -12.87 35.23 14.05
N ASP A 6 -12.14 36.24 13.57
CA ASP A 6 -10.99 36.13 12.65
C ASP A 6 -9.61 36.01 13.33
N GLN A 7 -9.53 35.88 14.65
CA GLN A 7 -8.24 35.60 15.30
C GLN A 7 -7.91 34.12 15.15
N LEU A 8 -6.83 33.81 14.42
CA LEU A 8 -6.19 32.49 14.38
C LEU A 8 -6.11 31.93 15.80
N LYS A 9 -6.78 30.80 16.07
CA LYS A 9 -6.85 30.22 17.41
C LYS A 9 -5.81 29.13 17.64
N LEU A 10 -5.36 28.47 16.58
CA LEU A 10 -4.36 27.42 16.66
C LEU A 10 -3.61 27.28 15.33
N LEU A 11 -2.29 27.15 15.43
CA LEU A 11 -1.41 26.76 14.33
C LEU A 11 -0.59 25.56 14.80
N ILE A 12 -0.79 24.40 14.17
CA ILE A 12 0.07 23.24 14.37
C ILE A 12 0.98 23.16 13.15
N ARG A 13 2.27 23.40 13.33
CA ARG A 13 3.26 23.23 12.29
C ARG A 13 4.13 22.02 12.61
N THR A 14 4.23 21.12 11.65
CA THR A 14 5.15 19.99 11.62
C THR A 14 5.98 20.09 10.35
N ASP A 15 7.00 19.25 10.21
CA ASP A 15 7.76 19.14 8.96
C ASP A 15 6.89 18.60 7.81
N ALA A 16 5.83 17.84 8.14
CA ALA A 16 4.93 17.23 7.18
C ALA A 16 3.77 18.14 6.74
N PHE A 17 3.25 18.97 7.64
CA PHE A 17 2.05 19.76 7.39
C PHE A 17 1.94 20.95 8.33
N THR A 18 1.18 21.94 7.87
CA THR A 18 0.63 23.02 8.69
C THR A 18 -0.87 22.85 8.80
N LEU A 19 -1.37 22.82 10.02
CA LEU A 19 -2.80 22.91 10.32
C LEU A 19 -3.10 24.28 10.92
N THR A 20 -4.00 25.00 10.26
CA THR A 20 -4.43 26.34 10.65
C THR A 20 -5.90 26.27 11.06
N VAL A 21 -6.21 26.69 12.30
CA VAL A 21 -7.59 26.75 12.81
C VAL A 21 -7.96 28.21 13.07
N THR A 22 -8.97 28.70 12.34
CA THR A 22 -9.49 30.06 12.46
C THR A 22 -10.99 30.00 12.71
N GLY A 23 -11.43 30.38 13.91
CA GLY A 23 -12.85 30.27 14.27
C GLY A 23 -13.33 28.81 14.28
N ARG A 24 -14.16 28.44 13.29
CA ARG A 24 -14.63 27.06 13.01
C ARG A 24 -14.00 26.45 11.76
N ASP A 25 -13.21 27.23 11.03
CA ASP A 25 -12.59 26.80 9.80
C ASP A 25 -11.25 26.13 10.11
N LEU A 26 -11.01 25.03 9.43
CA LEU A 26 -9.78 24.26 9.50
C LEU A 26 -9.18 24.19 8.10
N ARG A 27 -7.96 24.67 7.98
CA ARG A 27 -7.16 24.60 6.76
C ARG A 27 -5.95 23.72 7.02
N PHE A 28 -5.78 22.74 6.17
CA PHE A 28 -4.63 21.84 6.18
C PHE A 28 -3.80 22.11 4.94
N ASP A 29 -2.53 22.45 5.14
CA ASP A 29 -1.56 22.65 4.09
C ASP A 29 -0.46 21.60 4.29
N ALA A 30 -0.41 20.59 3.41
CA ALA A 30 0.70 19.63 3.41
C ALA A 30 1.99 20.33 2.94
N HIS A 31 3.10 20.06 3.62
CA HIS A 31 4.45 20.52 3.28
C HIS A 31 5.40 19.34 3.06
N LEU A 32 4.86 18.14 2.87
CA LEU A 32 5.62 16.93 2.65
C LEU A 32 6.54 17.12 1.44
N ASP A 33 7.85 16.97 1.65
CA ASP A 33 8.77 16.68 0.57
C ASP A 33 8.60 15.20 0.19
N LEU A 34 7.63 14.96 -0.68
CA LEU A 34 7.24 13.63 -1.14
C LEU A 34 8.33 12.96 -2.00
N GLU A 35 9.28 13.74 -2.51
CA GLU A 35 10.29 13.25 -3.44
C GLU A 35 11.56 12.80 -2.72
N THR A 36 12.00 13.52 -1.69
CA THR A 36 13.33 13.26 -1.08
C THR A 36 13.27 12.70 0.34
N GLU A 37 12.18 12.94 1.07
CA GLU A 37 12.09 12.55 2.48
C GLU A 37 11.80 11.05 2.61
N LYS A 38 12.75 10.30 3.19
CA LYS A 38 12.54 8.89 3.54
C LYS A 38 11.98 8.77 4.95
N ARG A 39 10.89 8.03 5.10
CA ARG A 39 10.25 7.73 6.40
C ARG A 39 10.04 6.24 6.57
N SER A 40 9.94 5.81 7.83
CA SER A 40 9.60 4.42 8.12
C SER A 40 8.15 4.11 7.71
N ALA A 41 7.84 2.82 7.50
CA ALA A 41 6.46 2.39 7.23
C ALA A 41 5.50 2.79 8.37
N ASP A 42 5.96 2.72 9.63
CA ASP A 42 5.19 3.12 10.80
C ASP A 42 4.86 4.62 10.76
N ASP A 43 5.82 5.48 10.40
CA ASP A 43 5.61 6.93 10.28
C ASP A 43 4.63 7.26 9.13
N TRP A 44 4.78 6.60 7.98
CA TRP A 44 3.84 6.73 6.88
C TRP A 44 2.43 6.28 7.29
N THR A 45 2.32 5.17 8.02
CA THR A 45 1.05 4.64 8.51
C THR A 45 0.37 5.63 9.46
N GLN A 46 1.12 6.20 10.40
CA GLN A 46 0.59 7.23 11.31
C GLN A 46 0.11 8.47 10.55
N LEU A 47 0.88 8.92 9.55
CA LEU A 47 0.51 10.04 8.71
C LEU A 47 -0.78 9.76 7.93
N PHE A 48 -0.86 8.67 7.16
CA PHE A 48 -2.04 8.37 6.35
C PHE A 48 -3.27 8.06 7.19
N ARG A 49 -3.09 7.49 8.39
CA ARG A 49 -4.18 7.35 9.36
C ARG A 49 -4.70 8.71 9.81
N ALA A 50 -3.80 9.65 10.16
CA ALA A 50 -4.20 11.01 10.51
C ALA A 50 -4.90 11.71 9.34
N LEU A 51 -4.35 11.66 8.13
CA LEU A 51 -4.94 12.24 6.93
C LEU A 51 -6.32 11.65 6.63
N SER A 52 -6.46 10.32 6.72
CA SER A 52 -7.75 9.63 6.53
C SER A 52 -8.79 10.11 7.53
N HIS A 53 -8.43 10.33 8.80
CA HIS A 53 -9.34 10.90 9.79
C HIS A 53 -9.73 12.35 9.47
N LEU A 54 -8.79 13.19 9.04
CA LEU A 54 -9.06 14.57 8.63
C LEU A 54 -9.97 14.64 7.39
N ALA A 55 -9.81 13.73 6.43
CA ALA A 55 -10.63 13.63 5.23
C ALA A 55 -12.12 13.40 5.54
N THR A 56 -12.43 12.72 6.65
CA THR A 56 -13.84 12.48 7.03
C THR A 56 -14.57 13.71 7.55
N GLY A 57 -13.85 14.79 7.91
CA GLY A 57 -14.42 15.98 8.54
C GLY A 57 -15.10 15.70 9.89
N LYS A 58 -14.75 14.59 10.56
CA LYS A 58 -15.34 14.13 11.83
C LYS A 58 -14.26 13.82 12.88
N GLY A 59 -13.30 14.72 13.03
CA GLY A 59 -12.19 14.58 13.98
C GLY A 59 -12.32 15.50 15.18
N VAL A 60 -11.71 15.12 16.29
CA VAL A 60 -11.43 16.02 17.42
C VAL A 60 -9.92 16.04 17.63
N ILE A 61 -9.33 17.23 17.63
CA ILE A 61 -7.93 17.43 17.98
C ILE A 61 -7.86 17.87 19.42
N SER A 62 -7.39 16.98 20.30
CA SER A 62 -7.13 17.30 21.70
C SER A 62 -5.71 17.82 21.86
N VAL A 63 -5.56 19.06 22.30
CA VAL A 63 -4.25 19.66 22.59
C VAL A 63 -4.01 19.60 24.09
N VAL A 64 -2.99 18.85 24.50
CA VAL A 64 -2.57 18.71 25.90
C VAL A 64 -1.28 19.49 26.13
N PRO A 65 -1.29 20.61 26.88
CA PRO A 65 -0.09 21.40 27.12
C PRO A 65 0.89 20.67 28.04
N GLY A 66 2.08 20.32 27.55
CA GLY A 66 3.02 19.45 28.28
C GLY A 66 3.69 20.03 29.53
N LYS A 67 3.49 21.31 29.88
CA LYS A 67 4.19 21.99 31.00
C LYS A 67 3.30 22.70 32.02
N SER A 68 1.98 22.57 31.93
CA SER A 68 1.04 23.22 32.86
C SER A 68 -0.10 22.26 33.18
N PRO A 69 -0.69 22.28 34.40
CA PRO A 69 -1.88 21.49 34.73
C PRO A 69 -3.16 22.02 34.05
N SER A 70 -3.02 22.64 32.89
CA SER A 70 -4.12 23.09 32.06
C SER A 70 -4.85 21.89 31.49
N GLU A 71 -6.18 21.91 31.61
CA GLU A 71 -7.04 20.90 30.99
C GLU A 71 -6.77 20.85 29.48
N PRO A 72 -6.82 19.65 28.87
CA PRO A 72 -6.85 19.51 27.42
C PRO A 72 -7.95 20.40 26.84
N PHE A 73 -7.68 21.03 25.70
CA PHE A 73 -8.76 21.66 24.93
C PHE A 73 -8.93 20.94 23.60
N ASP A 74 -10.20 20.75 23.24
CA ASP A 74 -10.61 20.01 22.06
C ASP A 74 -11.02 20.97 20.94
N VAL A 75 -10.44 20.76 19.77
CA VAL A 75 -10.85 21.43 18.53
C VAL A 75 -11.64 20.42 17.70
N THR A 76 -12.94 20.65 17.56
CA THR A 76 -13.79 19.85 16.67
C THR A 76 -13.54 20.26 15.22
N ILE A 77 -13.23 19.28 14.38
CA ILE A 77 -13.13 19.43 12.94
C ILE A 77 -14.54 19.24 12.39
N SER A 78 -15.11 20.29 11.80
CA SER A 78 -16.46 20.25 11.20
C SER A 78 -16.45 20.21 9.67
N THR A 79 -15.28 20.33 9.06
CA THR A 79 -15.12 20.42 7.61
C THR A 79 -14.09 19.40 7.15
N ALA A 80 -14.44 18.62 6.13
CA ALA A 80 -13.52 17.68 5.50
C ALA A 80 -12.37 18.44 4.83
N VAL A 81 -11.15 17.93 5.00
CA VAL A 81 -9.99 18.37 4.22
C VAL A 81 -9.95 17.53 2.94
N SER A 82 -9.71 18.17 1.79
CA SER A 82 -9.54 17.50 0.49
C SER A 82 -8.20 17.85 -0.14
N GLY A 83 -7.70 16.99 -1.03
CA GLY A 83 -6.46 17.19 -1.80
C GLY A 83 -5.85 15.85 -2.22
N ASP A 84 -5.02 15.85 -3.26
CA ASP A 84 -4.52 14.65 -3.94
C ASP A 84 -4.02 13.54 -2.98
N VAL A 85 -3.19 13.90 -1.99
CA VAL A 85 -2.65 12.93 -1.00
C VAL A 85 -3.67 12.54 0.07
N VAL A 86 -4.62 13.43 0.39
CA VAL A 86 -5.63 13.21 1.43
C VAL A 86 -6.72 12.27 0.93
N ASP A 87 -7.13 12.44 -0.32
CA ASP A 87 -8.17 11.63 -0.96
C ASP A 87 -7.67 10.19 -1.20
N ASP A 88 -6.37 10.03 -1.49
CA ASP A 88 -5.73 8.72 -1.67
C ASP A 88 -5.21 8.09 -0.35
N ALA A 89 -5.26 8.81 0.78
CA ALA A 89 -4.75 8.32 2.06
C ALA A 89 -5.28 6.94 2.49
N PRO A 90 -6.56 6.58 2.29
CA PRO A 90 -7.06 5.24 2.61
C PRO A 90 -6.43 4.14 1.75
N VAL A 91 -6.02 4.45 0.52
CA VAL A 91 -5.31 3.51 -0.35
C VAL A 91 -3.92 3.26 0.20
N PHE A 92 -3.14 4.32 0.45
CA PHE A 92 -1.79 4.20 0.99
C PHE A 92 -1.74 3.52 2.36
N LEU A 93 -2.69 3.84 3.25
CA LEU A 93 -2.79 3.20 4.56
C LEU A 93 -2.95 1.68 4.44
N ARG A 94 -3.90 1.24 3.60
CA ARG A 94 -4.12 -0.19 3.36
C ARG A 94 -2.93 -0.86 2.69
N THR A 95 -2.28 -0.17 1.74
CA THR A 95 -1.06 -0.66 1.08
C THR A 95 0.06 -0.90 2.10
N LEU A 96 0.29 0.05 3.02
CA LEU A 96 1.30 -0.09 4.08
C LEU A 96 1.01 -1.28 5.00
N GLU A 97 -0.24 -1.42 5.46
CA GLU A 97 -0.66 -2.55 6.31
C GLU A 97 -0.45 -3.90 5.60
N ARG A 98 -0.72 -3.95 4.29
CA ARG A 98 -0.48 -5.12 3.43
C ARG A 98 1.00 -5.42 3.23
N ALA A 99 1.80 -4.39 2.94
CA ALA A 99 3.24 -4.50 2.80
C ALA A 99 3.88 -5.04 4.09
N GLU A 100 3.45 -4.58 5.25
CA GLU A 100 3.91 -5.13 6.54
C GLU A 100 3.65 -6.63 6.66
N GLY A 101 2.47 -7.10 6.25
CA GLY A 101 2.14 -8.53 6.21
C GLY A 101 3.09 -9.32 5.30
N LEU A 102 3.35 -8.80 4.09
CA LEU A 102 4.26 -9.43 3.14
C LEU A 102 5.70 -9.48 3.64
N ILE A 103 6.22 -8.37 4.18
CA ILE A 103 7.58 -8.28 4.72
C ILE A 103 7.74 -9.22 5.92
N ALA A 104 6.73 -9.31 6.78
CA ALA A 104 6.74 -10.22 7.91
C ALA A 104 6.79 -11.68 7.47
N LEU A 105 6.02 -12.07 6.44
CA LEU A 105 6.09 -13.41 5.86
C LEU A 105 7.44 -13.68 5.20
N ALA A 106 8.02 -12.68 4.53
CA ALA A 106 9.30 -12.81 3.86
C ALA A 106 10.50 -12.91 4.83
N GLY A 107 10.32 -12.53 6.10
CA GLY A 107 11.45 -12.27 7.00
C GLY A 107 12.33 -11.10 6.52
N GLY A 108 11.74 -10.16 5.76
CA GLY A 108 12.43 -8.98 5.24
C GLY A 108 12.64 -7.90 6.30
N GLN A 109 13.32 -6.81 5.92
CA GLN A 109 13.52 -5.68 6.83
C GLN A 109 12.56 -4.54 6.48
N ARG A 110 12.12 -3.82 7.51
CA ARG A 110 11.35 -2.58 7.34
C ARG A 110 12.33 -1.45 7.03
N LEU A 111 12.51 -1.13 5.76
CA LEU A 111 13.36 -0.03 5.34
C LEU A 111 12.55 1.27 5.15
N PRO A 112 13.16 2.43 5.43
CA PRO A 112 12.57 3.72 5.10
C PRO A 112 12.40 3.91 3.58
N MET A 113 11.32 4.57 3.19
CA MET A 113 10.99 4.84 1.79
C MET A 113 10.47 6.28 1.59
N THR A 114 10.61 6.80 0.37
CA THR A 114 9.96 8.05 -0.05
C THR A 114 8.48 7.81 -0.36
N PHE A 115 7.70 8.88 -0.49
CA PHE A 115 6.31 8.75 -0.93
C PHE A 115 6.23 8.24 -2.37
N ALA A 116 7.12 8.70 -3.26
CA ALA A 116 7.17 8.19 -4.64
C ALA A 116 7.42 6.67 -4.68
N GLU A 117 8.39 6.17 -3.89
CA GLU A 117 8.64 4.73 -3.75
C GLU A 117 7.41 3.97 -3.25
N LEU A 118 6.64 4.55 -2.30
CA LEU A 118 5.39 3.95 -1.84
C LEU A 118 4.31 3.96 -2.92
N ALA A 119 4.15 5.07 -3.65
CA ALA A 119 3.11 5.24 -4.66
C ALA A 119 3.30 4.29 -5.85
N ASP A 120 4.53 4.17 -6.33
CA ASP A 120 4.87 3.30 -7.46
C ASP A 120 4.64 1.81 -7.14
N THR A 121 4.71 1.43 -5.86
CA THR A 121 4.62 0.03 -5.42
C THR A 121 3.21 -0.42 -5.04
N VAL A 122 2.22 0.49 -5.03
CA VAL A 122 0.83 0.19 -4.69
C VAL A 122 0.26 -0.98 -5.51
N PRO A 123 0.37 -1.00 -6.85
CA PRO A 123 -0.22 -2.08 -7.65
C PRO A 123 0.39 -3.46 -7.33
N ASP A 124 1.69 -3.50 -7.10
CA ASP A 124 2.43 -4.74 -6.85
C ASP A 124 2.15 -5.31 -5.46
N ILE A 125 2.09 -4.45 -4.45
CA ILE A 125 1.73 -4.84 -3.07
C ILE A 125 0.29 -5.35 -3.04
N GLU A 126 -0.63 -4.67 -3.71
CA GLU A 126 -2.03 -5.10 -3.81
C GLU A 126 -2.14 -6.47 -4.49
N ALA A 127 -1.43 -6.69 -5.60
CA ALA A 127 -1.41 -7.97 -6.30
C ALA A 127 -0.81 -9.10 -5.46
N ALA A 128 0.36 -8.87 -4.86
CA ALA A 128 1.03 -9.86 -4.00
C ALA A 128 0.17 -10.20 -2.77
N SER A 129 -0.47 -9.20 -2.16
CA SER A 129 -1.32 -9.39 -0.99
C SER A 129 -2.58 -10.20 -1.31
N ARG A 130 -3.24 -9.91 -2.45
CA ARG A 130 -4.41 -10.69 -2.90
C ARG A 130 -4.08 -12.14 -3.20
N LEU A 131 -2.83 -12.40 -3.59
CA LEU A 131 -2.36 -13.75 -3.86
C LEU A 131 -1.96 -14.50 -2.59
N LEU A 132 -1.25 -13.82 -1.67
CA LEU A 132 -0.56 -14.47 -0.56
C LEU A 132 -1.28 -14.37 0.79
N LEU A 133 -2.07 -13.31 1.00
CA LEU A 133 -2.70 -12.99 2.28
C LEU A 133 -4.21 -13.25 2.26
N ASP A 134 -4.89 -12.91 1.16
CA ASP A 134 -6.35 -12.99 1.07
C ASP A 134 -6.86 -14.44 1.01
N LYS A 135 -7.98 -14.70 1.69
CA LYS A 135 -8.64 -16.02 1.72
C LYS A 135 -10.16 -15.86 1.55
N PRO A 136 -10.77 -16.27 0.43
CA PRO A 136 -10.14 -16.81 -0.78
C PRO A 136 -9.34 -15.75 -1.56
N PRO A 137 -8.39 -16.15 -2.42
CA PRO A 137 -7.64 -15.20 -3.24
C PRO A 137 -8.54 -14.54 -4.28
N SER A 138 -8.29 -13.27 -4.58
CA SER A 138 -9.05 -12.50 -5.56
C SER A 138 -8.12 -11.70 -6.47
N LEU A 139 -7.56 -12.36 -7.48
CA LEU A 139 -6.67 -11.76 -8.48
C LEU A 139 -7.15 -12.10 -9.88
N THR A 140 -7.15 -11.10 -10.76
CA THR A 140 -7.41 -11.25 -12.20
C THR A 140 -6.26 -10.63 -12.98
N PHE A 141 -5.94 -11.22 -14.12
CA PHE A 141 -4.89 -10.73 -15.01
C PHE A 141 -5.23 -11.09 -16.46
N ASP A 142 -4.78 -10.25 -17.40
CA ASP A 142 -4.85 -10.53 -18.82
C ASP A 142 -3.90 -11.69 -19.17
N VAL A 143 -4.20 -12.44 -20.25
CA VAL A 143 -3.41 -13.60 -20.71
C VAL A 143 -1.91 -13.33 -20.56
N PRO A 144 -1.19 -14.08 -19.72
CA PRO A 144 0.26 -14.04 -19.75
C PRO A 144 0.71 -14.55 -21.12
N ILE A 145 1.58 -13.78 -21.78
CA ILE A 145 2.08 -13.98 -23.15
C ILE A 145 2.57 -15.42 -23.42
N SER A 146 2.84 -16.19 -22.37
CA SER A 146 3.31 -17.57 -22.37
C SER A 146 2.25 -18.67 -22.50
N LEU A 147 0.94 -18.39 -22.40
CA LEU A 147 -0.08 -19.44 -22.52
C LEU A 147 -0.48 -19.69 -23.99
N PRO A 148 -0.45 -20.95 -24.47
CA PRO A 148 -0.94 -21.29 -25.81
C PRO A 148 -2.40 -20.86 -26.01
N ILE A 149 -2.75 -20.36 -27.20
CA ILE A 149 -4.12 -19.94 -27.57
C ILE A 149 -5.16 -21.07 -27.38
N GLN A 150 -4.73 -22.33 -27.40
CA GLN A 150 -5.57 -23.52 -27.20
C GLN A 150 -5.56 -24.07 -25.75
N SER A 151 -5.13 -23.26 -24.78
CA SER A 151 -5.10 -23.71 -23.38
C SER A 151 -6.50 -24.07 -22.88
N PRO A 152 -6.66 -25.17 -22.11
CA PRO A 152 -7.89 -25.46 -21.40
C PRO A 152 -8.41 -24.28 -20.59
N ALA A 153 -9.73 -24.16 -20.41
CA ALA A 153 -10.34 -23.05 -19.68
C ALA A 153 -9.94 -22.99 -18.19
N GLU A 154 -9.41 -24.09 -17.63
CA GLU A 154 -8.84 -24.16 -16.28
C GLU A 154 -7.43 -24.73 -16.36
N LEU A 155 -6.48 -24.12 -15.63
CA LEU A 155 -5.08 -24.53 -15.59
C LEU A 155 -4.56 -24.58 -14.16
N ASP A 156 -3.79 -25.63 -13.87
CA ASP A 156 -2.90 -25.66 -12.72
C ASP A 156 -1.63 -24.86 -13.05
N VAL A 157 -1.25 -23.95 -12.16
CA VAL A 157 -0.19 -22.97 -12.40
C VAL A 157 0.76 -22.80 -11.19
N LEU A 158 2.01 -22.49 -11.50
CA LEU A 158 2.95 -21.85 -10.60
C LEU A 158 2.96 -20.35 -10.91
N LEU A 159 2.42 -19.54 -9.99
CA LEU A 159 2.49 -18.09 -10.05
C LEU A 159 3.79 -17.66 -9.36
N VAL A 160 4.68 -16.99 -10.08
CA VAL A 160 5.96 -16.48 -9.56
C VAL A 160 6.12 -15.03 -9.95
N ASN A 161 6.37 -14.17 -8.98
CA ASN A 161 6.57 -12.76 -9.26
C ASN A 161 7.48 -12.14 -8.21
N HIS A 162 7.87 -10.89 -8.43
CA HIS A 162 8.57 -10.10 -7.43
C HIS A 162 7.87 -8.76 -7.21
N LEU A 163 8.24 -8.08 -6.15
CA LEU A 163 7.92 -6.69 -5.92
C LEU A 163 9.15 -5.97 -5.38
N SER A 164 9.28 -4.71 -5.73
CA SER A 164 10.29 -3.83 -5.13
C SER A 164 9.67 -3.04 -3.99
N TRP A 165 10.37 -2.94 -2.87
CA TRP A 165 9.92 -2.21 -1.68
C TRP A 165 11.10 -1.57 -0.97
N ALA A 166 11.11 -0.23 -0.87
CA ALA A 166 12.11 0.52 -0.11
C ALA A 166 13.57 0.11 -0.46
N GLY A 167 13.85 -0.18 -1.74
CA GLY A 167 15.15 -0.64 -2.23
C GLY A 167 15.46 -2.12 -2.02
N GLN A 168 14.51 -2.91 -1.52
CA GLN A 168 14.57 -4.38 -1.47
C GLN A 168 13.72 -4.99 -2.57
N THR A 169 14.10 -6.18 -3.03
CA THR A 169 13.27 -7.00 -3.92
C THR A 169 12.80 -8.22 -3.15
N LEU A 170 11.49 -8.42 -3.07
CA LEU A 170 10.88 -9.62 -2.51
C LEU A 170 10.36 -10.47 -3.67
N ALA A 171 10.81 -11.72 -3.76
CA ALA A 171 10.24 -12.69 -4.68
C ALA A 171 9.23 -13.57 -3.95
N TYR A 172 8.18 -13.98 -4.65
CA TYR A 172 7.15 -14.84 -4.11
C TYR A 172 6.64 -15.84 -5.13
N ALA A 173 6.13 -16.96 -4.61
CA ALA A 173 5.56 -18.04 -5.38
C ALA A 173 4.29 -18.58 -4.72
N ALA A 174 3.29 -18.91 -5.54
CA ALA A 174 2.10 -19.63 -5.14
C ALA A 174 1.73 -20.67 -6.20
N THR A 175 1.30 -21.86 -5.76
CA THR A 175 0.67 -22.82 -6.67
C THR A 175 -0.82 -22.62 -6.65
N GLY A 176 -1.50 -22.79 -7.76
CA GLY A 176 -2.93 -22.54 -7.79
C GLY A 176 -3.62 -23.02 -9.04
N LYS A 177 -4.89 -22.66 -9.10
CA LYS A 177 -5.75 -22.86 -10.25
C LYS A 177 -6.21 -21.53 -10.78
N ILE A 178 -6.16 -21.39 -12.09
CA ILE A 178 -6.71 -20.23 -12.79
C ILE A 178 -7.78 -20.68 -13.76
N ARG A 179 -8.77 -19.82 -13.98
CA ARG A 179 -9.84 -20.06 -14.93
C ARG A 179 -10.06 -18.84 -15.81
N ARG A 180 -10.27 -19.07 -17.10
CA ARG A 180 -10.67 -18.04 -18.05
C ARG A 180 -12.07 -17.51 -17.68
N ARG A 181 -12.21 -16.19 -17.63
CA ARG A 181 -13.49 -15.50 -17.39
C ARG A 181 -14.15 -15.24 -18.74
N ASP A 182 -15.26 -15.94 -19.02
CA ASP A 182 -16.07 -15.80 -20.23
C ASP A 182 -15.27 -15.98 -21.55
N ASP A 183 -15.77 -15.46 -22.68
CA ASP A 183 -15.07 -15.44 -23.98
C ASP A 183 -13.94 -14.38 -24.03
N SER A 184 -13.59 -13.76 -22.90
CA SER A 184 -12.53 -12.75 -22.81
C SER A 184 -11.15 -13.37 -22.58
N ASP A 185 -10.07 -12.65 -22.88
CA ASP A 185 -8.69 -13.05 -22.57
C ASP A 185 -8.30 -12.71 -21.11
N VAL A 186 -9.29 -12.65 -20.21
CA VAL A 186 -9.08 -12.39 -18.79
C VAL A 186 -9.08 -13.70 -18.03
N TRP A 187 -8.05 -13.91 -17.20
CA TRP A 187 -7.93 -15.05 -16.30
C TRP A 187 -8.15 -14.59 -14.87
N GLY A 188 -8.83 -15.42 -14.07
CA GLY A 188 -9.01 -15.22 -12.65
C GLY A 188 -8.40 -16.38 -11.86
N ILE A 189 -7.85 -16.06 -10.70
CA ILE A 189 -7.43 -17.09 -9.74
C ILE A 189 -8.67 -17.70 -9.07
N GLU A 190 -8.72 -19.02 -9.01
CA GLU A 190 -9.78 -19.78 -8.33
C GLU A 190 -9.28 -20.29 -6.97
N SER A 191 -8.00 -20.66 -6.89
CA SER A 191 -7.33 -21.04 -5.66
C SER A 191 -5.86 -20.72 -5.72
N ALA A 192 -5.27 -20.35 -4.59
CA ALA A 192 -3.86 -20.07 -4.42
C ALA A 192 -3.40 -20.67 -3.09
N GLU A 193 -2.29 -21.38 -3.15
CA GLU A 193 -1.57 -21.85 -1.98
C GLU A 193 -0.19 -21.17 -1.99
N PRO A 194 0.06 -20.22 -1.08
CA PRO A 194 1.36 -19.59 -0.92
C PRO A 194 2.42 -20.67 -0.67
N ARG A 195 3.47 -20.67 -1.47
CA ARG A 195 4.58 -21.62 -1.35
C ARG A 195 5.81 -20.97 -0.74
N ASP A 196 6.07 -19.74 -1.12
CA ASP A 196 7.31 -19.07 -0.78
C ASP A 196 7.17 -17.56 -0.92
N ILE A 197 7.85 -16.83 -0.05
CA ILE A 197 8.09 -15.39 -0.17
C ILE A 197 9.39 -15.11 0.57
N ARG A 198 10.32 -14.40 -0.08
CA ARG A 198 11.64 -14.10 0.52
C ARG A 198 12.30 -12.89 -0.15
N PRO A 199 13.21 -12.20 0.55
CA PRO A 199 14.13 -11.26 -0.07
C PRO A 199 15.05 -11.98 -1.05
N ILE A 200 15.31 -11.35 -2.19
CA ILE A 200 16.30 -11.80 -3.17
C ILE A 200 17.31 -10.68 -3.50
N PRO A 201 18.53 -11.02 -3.94
CA PRO A 201 19.45 -10.03 -4.49
C PRO A 201 18.84 -9.36 -5.74
N HIS A 202 19.25 -8.11 -6.00
CA HIS A 202 18.88 -7.42 -7.23
C HIS A 202 19.35 -8.24 -8.46
N GLY A 203 18.45 -8.46 -9.43
CA GLY A 203 18.70 -9.31 -10.60
C GLY A 203 18.60 -10.83 -10.33
N GLY A 204 18.27 -11.27 -9.10
CA GLY A 204 18.17 -12.69 -8.75
C GLY A 204 16.84 -13.36 -9.10
N PHE A 205 15.95 -12.68 -9.83
CA PHE A 205 14.59 -13.16 -10.07
C PHE A 205 14.54 -14.34 -11.06
N ASP A 206 15.39 -14.36 -12.07
CA ASP A 206 15.47 -15.49 -13.02
C ASP A 206 15.93 -16.79 -12.34
N GLU A 207 16.95 -16.69 -11.47
CA GLU A 207 17.42 -17.82 -10.66
C GLU A 207 16.31 -18.32 -9.72
N TYR A 208 15.55 -17.39 -9.15
CA TYR A 208 14.38 -17.72 -8.34
C TYR A 208 13.32 -18.50 -9.13
N ILE A 209 12.93 -18.03 -10.32
CA ILE A 209 11.97 -18.71 -11.19
C ILE A 209 12.46 -20.13 -11.51
N GLN A 210 13.71 -20.29 -11.94
CA GLN A 210 14.28 -21.60 -12.28
C GLN A 210 14.24 -22.56 -11.09
N ALA A 211 14.62 -22.09 -9.90
CA ALA A 211 14.61 -22.90 -8.68
C ALA A 211 13.19 -23.33 -8.27
N ARG A 212 12.20 -22.43 -8.32
CA ARG A 212 10.80 -22.76 -7.97
C ARG A 212 10.18 -23.69 -9.01
N SER A 213 10.49 -23.48 -10.29
CA SER A 213 9.97 -24.31 -11.39
C SER A 213 10.45 -25.75 -11.29
N ALA A 214 11.73 -25.95 -10.96
CA ALA A 214 12.30 -27.28 -10.75
C ALA A 214 11.77 -27.97 -9.49
N GLU A 215 11.40 -27.21 -8.46
CA GLU A 215 10.89 -27.75 -7.19
C GLU A 215 9.45 -28.24 -7.28
N TYR A 216 8.56 -27.47 -7.95
CA TYR A 216 7.13 -27.75 -7.96
C TYR A 216 6.63 -28.55 -9.17
N ASP A 217 7.48 -28.76 -10.19
CA ASP A 217 7.15 -29.55 -11.40
C ASP A 217 5.79 -29.18 -12.02
N MET A 218 5.52 -27.87 -12.13
CA MET A 218 4.26 -27.35 -12.65
C MET A 218 4.36 -27.07 -14.15
N PRO A 219 3.38 -27.50 -14.96
CA PRO A 219 3.44 -27.38 -16.42
C PRO A 219 3.29 -25.94 -16.93
N ASN A 220 2.66 -25.07 -16.14
CA ASN A 220 2.38 -23.69 -16.50
C ASN A 220 3.00 -22.76 -15.46
N ILE A 221 3.91 -21.89 -15.90
CA ILE A 221 4.54 -20.87 -15.07
C ILE A 221 4.05 -19.51 -15.53
N ILE A 222 3.54 -18.72 -14.59
CA ILE A 222 3.06 -17.37 -14.84
C ILE A 222 3.90 -16.42 -14.01
N SER A 223 4.61 -15.54 -14.72
CA SER A 223 5.22 -14.34 -14.16
C SER A 223 4.64 -13.12 -14.85
N ARG A 224 4.47 -12.02 -14.11
CA ARG A 224 4.36 -10.71 -14.76
C ARG A 224 5.76 -10.37 -15.26
N GLY A 225 5.91 -10.17 -16.56
CA GLY A 225 7.13 -9.60 -17.11
C GLY A 225 7.29 -8.16 -16.61
N GLU A 226 8.52 -7.67 -16.58
CA GLU A 226 8.88 -6.30 -16.14
C GLU A 226 8.29 -5.18 -17.03
N ASP A 227 7.56 -5.50 -18.09
CA ASP A 227 6.99 -4.55 -19.04
C ASP A 227 5.46 -4.52 -18.95
N ALA A 228 4.91 -3.65 -18.10
CA ALA A 228 3.55 -3.10 -18.21
C ALA A 228 3.53 -1.62 -17.81
#